data_AF-A0A6G0V233-F1
#
_entry.id   AF-A0A6G0V233-F1
#
_cell.length_a   1.000
_cell.length_b   1.000
_cell.length_c   1.000
_cell.angle_alpha   90.00
_cell.angle_beta   90.00
_cell.angle_gamma   90.00
#
_symmetry.space_group_name_H-M   'P 1'
#
loop_
_entity.id
_entity.type
_entity.pdbx_description
1 polymer ?
#
loop_
_entity_poly.entity_id
_entity_poly.type
_entity_poly.pdbx_seq_one_letter_code
_entity_poly.pdbx_strand_id
1 'polypeptide(L)'
;MKPFQPAPPLPPRTTSDQNKDSDSFWKEPLGALLAILLAVAILFSACCLLRYAVGDQRVYNELVDYLDKTISISKINYNSDLGLYEVTEKEMDVLHNQRKYKTLVWIFLVADLGNFIFLTIALMLYYSADTSKGTMHVIFWTVLGIGVIYCFIEGAIFSGLLFPLSARLPNETSTLLDHAIPHNPGGIIHIEQGLGCTFDHSLYNNFQRRSNPKNTCDPHIASSYIPRSLLVTFMLLRLIALAIFFALLIATPLGGPVAALISKTRPEGGYKNKFIKNPNYKSNNVGIHTPKSTTFGVKDNRPVSSNPPATPPVNIDHSIRFANVFVV
;
A
#
# COMPACT_ATOMS: atom_id res chain seq x y z
N MET A 1 63.82 -11.30 58.83
CA MET A 1 62.38 -11.19 58.53
C MET A 1 62.19 -10.12 57.46
N LYS A 2 61.70 -10.48 56.27
CA LYS A 2 61.35 -9.54 55.20
C LYS A 2 59.88 -9.11 55.38
N PRO A 3 59.54 -7.82 55.27
CA PRO A 3 58.14 -7.38 55.35
C PRO A 3 57.39 -7.74 54.05
N PHE A 4 56.14 -8.17 54.22
CA PHE A 4 55.21 -8.53 53.16
C PHE A 4 54.68 -7.25 52.50
N GLN A 5 54.92 -7.05 51.21
CA GLN A 5 54.29 -5.97 50.43
C GLN A 5 52.95 -6.46 49.85
N PRO A 6 51.84 -5.70 49.98
CA PRO A 6 50.59 -6.05 49.33
C PRO A 6 50.67 -5.76 47.83
N ALA A 7 50.13 -6.68 47.03
CA ALA A 7 50.07 -6.57 45.58
C ALA A 7 49.27 -5.32 45.13
N PRO A 8 49.63 -4.69 44.01
CA PRO A 8 48.93 -3.51 43.51
C PRO A 8 47.49 -3.86 43.09
N PRO A 9 46.53 -2.93 43.24
CA PRO A 9 45.15 -3.15 42.84
C PRO A 9 45.06 -3.38 41.33
N LEU A 10 44.30 -4.39 40.91
CA LEU A 10 44.01 -4.63 39.51
C LEU A 10 43.34 -3.39 38.89
N PRO A 11 43.68 -3.01 37.65
CA PRO A 11 43.01 -1.92 36.97
C PRO A 11 41.51 -2.25 36.77
N PRO A 12 40.63 -1.24 36.75
CA PRO A 12 39.22 -1.44 36.48
C PRO A 12 39.06 -2.17 35.15
N ARG A 13 38.33 -3.28 35.16
CA ARG A 13 37.91 -4.00 33.96
C ARG A 13 37.01 -3.04 33.17
N THR A 14 37.58 -2.33 32.21
CA THR A 14 36.82 -1.52 31.26
C THR A 14 35.87 -2.44 30.53
N THR A 15 34.57 -2.26 30.78
CA THR A 15 33.49 -2.87 30.00
C THR A 15 33.50 -2.25 28.60
N SER A 16 34.35 -2.77 27.73
CA SER A 16 34.47 -2.34 26.33
C SER A 16 33.30 -2.81 25.44
N ASP A 17 32.28 -3.48 26.00
CA ASP A 17 31.15 -4.02 25.23
C ASP A 17 29.90 -3.13 25.21
N GLN A 18 29.87 -1.98 25.90
CA GLN A 18 28.68 -1.12 25.90
C GLN A 18 28.53 -0.23 24.66
N ASN A 19 29.52 -0.13 23.77
CA ASN A 19 29.48 0.85 22.66
C ASN A 19 29.04 0.27 21.30
N LYS A 20 28.73 -1.03 21.20
CA LYS A 20 28.24 -1.65 19.95
C LYS A 20 26.72 -1.76 19.85
N ASP A 21 26.01 -1.68 20.97
CA ASP A 21 24.55 -1.84 21.01
C ASP A 21 23.78 -0.51 20.80
N SER A 22 24.46 0.64 20.85
CA SER A 22 23.84 1.97 20.63
C SER A 22 23.68 2.34 19.15
N ASP A 23 24.47 1.74 18.26
CA ASP A 23 24.53 2.13 16.84
C ASP A 23 23.41 1.55 15.97
N SER A 24 22.70 0.50 16.43
CA SER A 24 21.56 -0.06 15.69
C SER A 24 20.22 0.53 16.10
N PHE A 25 20.04 0.90 17.38
CA PHE A 25 18.74 1.19 18.00
C PHE A 25 17.98 2.39 17.40
N TRP A 26 18.66 3.27 16.66
CA TRP A 26 18.05 4.44 16.04
C TRP A 26 17.61 4.21 14.59
N LYS A 27 17.99 3.08 13.97
CA LYS A 27 17.70 2.80 12.56
C LYS A 27 16.30 2.24 12.35
N GLU A 28 15.79 1.42 13.26
CA GLU A 28 14.43 0.85 13.16
C GLU A 28 13.33 1.93 13.26
N PRO A 29 13.39 2.89 14.21
CA PRO A 29 12.47 4.03 14.22
C PRO A 29 12.52 4.85 12.93
N LEU A 30 13.69 4.96 12.32
CA LEU A 30 13.84 5.66 11.04
C LEU A 30 13.20 4.88 9.88
N GLY A 31 13.28 3.55 9.89
CA GLY A 31 12.55 2.69 8.96
C GLY A 31 11.03 2.83 9.12
N ALA A 32 10.53 2.92 10.37
CA ALA A 32 9.12 3.20 10.64
C ALA A 32 8.70 4.59 10.13
N LEU A 33 9.55 5.62 10.30
CA LEU A 33 9.32 6.94 9.72
C LEU A 33 9.19 6.89 8.19
N LEU A 34 10.09 6.17 7.51
CA LEU A 34 10.00 5.98 6.06
C LEU A 34 8.68 5.33 5.66
N ALA A 35 8.26 4.28 6.37
CA ALA A 35 6.97 3.63 6.13
C ALA A 35 5.79 4.58 6.33
N ILE A 36 5.80 5.44 7.36
CA ILE A 36 4.78 6.47 7.59
C ILE A 36 4.76 7.48 6.43
N LEU A 37 5.92 8.02 6.05
CA LEU A 37 6.01 9.03 4.98
C LEU A 37 5.53 8.47 3.64
N LEU A 38 5.92 7.24 3.30
CA LEU A 38 5.44 6.55 2.10
C LEU A 38 3.94 6.25 2.18
N ALA A 39 3.44 5.80 3.32
CA ALA A 39 2.01 5.53 3.50
C ALA A 39 1.17 6.81 3.31
N VAL A 40 1.61 7.96 3.83
CA VAL A 40 0.94 9.25 3.59
C VAL A 40 0.99 9.65 2.12
N ALA A 41 2.14 9.50 1.47
CA ALA A 41 2.29 9.79 0.04
C ALA A 41 1.36 8.92 -0.83
N ILE A 42 1.26 7.62 -0.51
CA ILE A 42 0.39 6.66 -1.21
C ILE A 42 -1.09 6.94 -0.93
N LEU A 43 -1.45 7.30 0.30
CA LEU A 43 -2.84 7.71 0.60
C LEU A 43 -3.24 8.94 -0.21
N PHE A 44 -2.34 9.92 -0.33
CA PHE A 44 -2.57 11.09 -1.17
C PHE A 44 -2.77 10.69 -2.64
N SER A 45 -1.89 9.84 -3.20
CA SER A 45 -2.04 9.38 -4.59
C SER A 45 -3.31 8.56 -4.79
N ALA A 46 -3.63 7.63 -3.88
CA ALA A 46 -4.85 6.82 -3.93
C ALA A 46 -6.13 7.68 -3.88
N CYS A 47 -6.17 8.72 -3.04
CA CYS A 47 -7.31 9.64 -2.98
C CYS A 47 -7.48 10.41 -4.31
N CYS A 48 -6.38 10.90 -4.88
CA CYS A 48 -6.42 11.56 -6.18
C CYS A 48 -6.87 10.59 -7.27
N LEU A 49 -6.26 9.40 -7.35
CA LEU A 49 -6.59 8.38 -8.34
C LEU A 49 -8.05 7.94 -8.25
N LEU A 50 -8.60 7.78 -7.04
CA LEU A 50 -10.00 7.44 -6.83
C LEU A 50 -10.93 8.49 -7.43
N ARG A 51 -10.64 9.78 -7.23
CA ARG A 51 -11.41 10.87 -7.83
C ARG A 51 -11.41 10.77 -9.36
N TYR A 52 -10.25 10.52 -9.97
CA TYR A 52 -10.14 10.37 -11.42
C TYR A 52 -10.80 9.08 -11.92
N ALA A 53 -10.65 7.95 -11.22
CA ALA A 53 -11.25 6.67 -11.58
C ALA A 53 -12.79 6.74 -11.64
N VAL A 54 -13.40 7.45 -10.69
CA VAL A 54 -14.86 7.65 -10.64
C VAL A 54 -15.31 8.72 -11.63
N GLY A 55 -14.60 9.85 -11.73
CA GLY A 55 -14.95 10.95 -12.63
C GLY A 55 -14.85 10.58 -14.11
N ASP A 56 -13.77 9.90 -14.49
CA ASP A 56 -13.50 9.50 -15.88
C ASP A 56 -14.51 8.45 -16.39
N GLN A 57 -15.00 7.58 -15.50
CA GLN A 57 -16.01 6.59 -15.86
C GLN A 57 -17.30 7.23 -16.39
N ARG A 58 -17.71 8.37 -15.82
CA ARG A 58 -18.90 9.10 -16.29
C ARG A 58 -18.66 9.66 -17.69
N VAL A 59 -17.51 10.32 -17.91
CA VAL A 59 -17.17 10.93 -19.20
C VAL A 59 -17.10 9.89 -20.32
N TYR A 60 -16.41 8.77 -20.09
CA TYR A 60 -16.30 7.70 -21.09
C TYR A 60 -17.66 7.11 -21.47
N ASN A 61 -18.53 6.85 -20.47
CA ASN A 61 -19.83 6.24 -20.72
C ASN A 61 -20.73 7.14 -21.57
N GLU A 62 -20.80 8.44 -21.24
CA GLU A 62 -21.56 9.41 -22.02
C GLU A 62 -21.00 9.56 -23.45
N LEU A 63 -19.67 9.48 -23.60
CA LEU A 63 -19.03 9.57 -24.91
C LEU A 63 -19.39 8.38 -25.81
N VAL A 64 -19.31 7.17 -25.27
CA VAL A 64 -19.61 5.93 -26.01
C VAL A 64 -21.09 5.88 -26.37
N ASP A 65 -21.99 6.23 -25.44
CA ASP A 65 -23.43 6.29 -25.69
C ASP A 65 -23.77 7.32 -26.79
N TYR A 66 -23.13 8.50 -26.75
CA TYR A 66 -23.30 9.51 -27.79
C TYR A 66 -22.85 9.02 -29.17
N LEU A 67 -21.71 8.33 -29.25
CA LEU A 67 -21.19 7.81 -30.52
C LEU A 67 -22.08 6.71 -31.10
N ASP A 68 -22.56 5.77 -30.26
CA ASP A 68 -23.45 4.70 -30.72
C ASP A 68 -24.78 5.26 -31.24
N LYS A 69 -25.36 6.23 -30.53
CA LYS A 69 -26.53 6.97 -30.99
C LYS A 69 -26.26 7.70 -32.31
N THR A 70 -25.09 8.32 -32.45
CA THR A 70 -24.71 9.04 -33.67
C THR A 70 -24.60 8.11 -34.88
N ILE A 71 -24.00 6.93 -34.71
CA ILE A 71 -23.95 5.87 -35.75
C ILE A 71 -25.36 5.40 -36.12
N SER A 72 -26.25 5.24 -35.14
CA SER A 72 -27.63 4.80 -35.40
C SER A 72 -28.43 5.87 -36.17
N ILE A 73 -28.27 7.13 -35.80
CA ILE A 73 -29.01 8.26 -36.40
C ILE A 73 -28.50 8.55 -37.81
N SER A 74 -27.20 8.48 -38.06
CA SER A 74 -26.62 8.75 -39.39
C SER A 74 -27.11 7.77 -40.47
N LYS A 75 -27.46 6.52 -40.07
CA LYS A 75 -28.06 5.51 -40.95
C LYS A 75 -29.51 5.80 -41.32
N ILE A 76 -30.24 6.49 -40.45
CA ILE A 76 -31.68 6.78 -40.61
C ILE A 76 -31.89 8.15 -41.27
N ASN A 77 -31.16 9.16 -40.80
CA ASN A 77 -31.25 10.53 -41.27
C ASN A 77 -30.02 10.87 -42.14
N TYR A 78 -29.98 10.27 -43.33
CA TYR A 78 -28.90 10.49 -44.29
C TYR A 78 -28.88 11.95 -44.73
N ASN A 79 -27.87 12.69 -44.29
CA ASN A 79 -27.59 14.03 -44.80
C ASN A 79 -26.66 13.90 -46.02
N SER A 80 -27.11 14.30 -47.20
CA SER A 80 -26.32 14.22 -48.45
C SER A 80 -25.02 15.03 -48.39
N ASP A 81 -24.98 16.08 -47.56
CA ASP A 81 -23.84 16.99 -47.48
C ASP A 81 -22.73 16.48 -46.52
N LEU A 82 -23.10 15.64 -45.55
CA LEU A 82 -22.18 15.07 -44.54
C LEU A 82 -21.91 13.58 -44.77
N GLY A 83 -22.80 12.87 -45.47
CA GLY A 83 -22.71 11.43 -45.68
C GLY A 83 -23.08 10.60 -44.45
N LEU A 84 -22.85 9.28 -44.56
CA LEU A 84 -23.00 8.33 -43.46
C LEU A 84 -21.86 8.54 -42.45
N TYR A 85 -22.20 8.67 -41.17
CA TYR A 85 -21.19 8.67 -40.12
C TYR A 85 -20.67 7.24 -39.95
N GLU A 86 -19.41 7.04 -40.30
CA GLU A 86 -18.67 5.81 -40.05
C GLU A 86 -17.47 6.12 -39.16
N VAL A 87 -17.31 5.35 -38.09
CA VAL A 87 -16.17 5.49 -37.19
C VAL A 87 -14.92 5.03 -37.93
N THR A 88 -13.98 5.93 -38.14
CA THR A 88 -12.72 5.62 -38.80
C THR A 88 -11.86 4.69 -37.94
N GLU A 89 -10.94 3.94 -38.55
CA GLU A 89 -10.01 3.08 -37.80
C GLU A 89 -9.22 3.86 -36.74
N LYS A 90 -8.90 5.13 -37.04
CA LYS A 90 -8.21 6.03 -36.10
C LYS A 90 -9.08 6.32 -34.87
N GLU A 91 -10.37 6.58 -35.06
CA GLU A 91 -11.31 6.87 -33.97
C GLU A 91 -11.61 5.63 -33.12
N MET A 92 -11.63 4.45 -33.75
CA MET A 92 -11.70 3.18 -33.02
C MET A 92 -10.47 2.98 -32.12
N ASP A 93 -9.27 3.35 -32.57
CA ASP A 93 -8.07 3.30 -31.73
C ASP A 93 -8.13 4.31 -30.57
N VAL A 94 -8.71 5.49 -30.79
CA VAL A 94 -8.95 6.48 -29.70
C VAL A 94 -9.85 5.89 -28.62
N LEU A 95 -10.97 5.28 -29.00
CA LEU A 95 -11.89 4.61 -28.05
C LEU A 95 -11.22 3.46 -27.29
N HIS A 96 -10.37 2.70 -27.97
CA HIS A 96 -9.57 1.64 -27.35
C HIS A 96 -8.56 2.21 -26.34
N ASN A 97 -7.88 3.29 -26.70
CA ASN A 97 -6.91 3.96 -25.84
C ASN A 97 -7.58 4.62 -24.62
N GLN A 98 -8.81 5.13 -24.74
CA GLN A 98 -9.62 5.56 -23.60
C GLN A 98 -9.95 4.40 -22.66
N ARG A 99 -10.38 3.25 -23.20
CA ARG A 99 -10.66 2.05 -22.39
C ARG A 99 -9.42 1.54 -21.65
N LYS A 100 -8.28 1.50 -22.35
CA LYS A 100 -6.98 1.17 -21.75
C LYS A 100 -6.63 2.14 -20.63
N TYR A 101 -6.76 3.44 -20.87
CA TYR A 101 -6.50 4.49 -19.87
C TYR A 101 -7.32 4.26 -18.60
N LYS A 102 -8.64 4.11 -18.73
CA LYS A 102 -9.54 3.82 -17.60
C LYS A 102 -9.11 2.59 -16.81
N THR A 103 -8.78 1.51 -17.54
CA THR A 103 -8.32 0.26 -16.93
C THR A 103 -7.02 0.46 -16.16
N LEU A 104 -6.07 1.19 -16.73
CA LEU A 104 -4.80 1.51 -16.09
C LEU A 104 -4.98 2.35 -14.82
N VAL A 105 -5.88 3.34 -14.82
CA VAL A 105 -6.15 4.16 -13.62
C VAL A 105 -6.71 3.30 -12.48
N TRP A 106 -7.65 2.39 -12.78
CA TRP A 106 -8.19 1.46 -11.78
C TRP A 106 -7.14 0.47 -11.25
N ILE A 107 -6.34 -0.13 -12.14
CA ILE A 107 -5.28 -1.03 -11.74
C ILE A 107 -4.25 -0.29 -10.87
N PHE A 108 -3.89 0.94 -11.25
CA PHE A 108 -2.97 1.76 -10.46
C PHE A 108 -3.53 2.05 -9.06
N LEU A 109 -4.81 2.42 -8.96
CA LEU A 109 -5.47 2.62 -7.65
C LEU A 109 -5.40 1.35 -6.77
N VAL A 110 -5.68 0.18 -7.33
CA VAL A 110 -5.64 -1.08 -6.59
C VAL A 110 -4.21 -1.44 -6.17
N ALA A 111 -3.22 -1.17 -7.04
CA ALA A 111 -1.82 -1.38 -6.72
C ALA A 111 -1.37 -0.45 -5.57
N ASP A 112 -1.77 0.82 -5.59
CA ASP A 112 -1.45 1.80 -4.54
C ASP A 112 -2.06 1.36 -3.20
N LEU A 113 -3.31 0.88 -3.21
CA LEU A 113 -3.96 0.33 -2.01
C LEU A 113 -3.26 -0.94 -1.50
N GLY A 114 -2.81 -1.82 -2.40
CA GLY A 114 -2.03 -3.00 -2.04
C GLY A 114 -0.71 -2.65 -1.36
N ASN A 115 -0.01 -1.65 -1.90
CA ASN A 115 1.22 -1.11 -1.32
C ASN A 115 0.98 -0.48 0.06
N PHE A 116 -0.10 0.28 0.20
CA PHE A 116 -0.50 0.87 1.47
C PHE A 116 -0.75 -0.20 2.55
N ILE A 117 -1.44 -1.29 2.21
CA ILE A 117 -1.65 -2.44 3.12
C ILE A 117 -0.29 -3.02 3.55
N PHE A 118 0.63 -3.19 2.60
CA PHE A 118 1.94 -3.78 2.89
C PHE A 118 2.79 -2.91 3.82
N LEU A 119 2.80 -1.59 3.61
CA LEU A 119 3.46 -0.65 4.54
C LEU A 119 2.76 -0.61 5.91
N THR A 120 1.43 -0.74 5.94
CA THR A 120 0.68 -0.83 7.19
C THR A 120 1.06 -2.09 7.98
N ILE A 121 1.28 -3.23 7.31
CA ILE A 121 1.79 -4.45 7.94
C ILE A 121 3.20 -4.20 8.52
N ALA A 122 4.09 -3.55 7.78
CA ALA A 122 5.42 -3.20 8.28
C ALA A 122 5.36 -2.30 9.54
N LEU A 123 4.45 -1.33 9.56
CA LEU A 123 4.19 -0.48 10.73
C LEU A 123 3.62 -1.28 11.89
N MET A 124 2.66 -2.18 11.65
CA MET A 124 2.13 -3.05 12.68
C MET A 124 3.23 -3.93 13.30
N LEU A 125 4.14 -4.48 12.50
CA LEU A 125 5.29 -5.24 13.00
C LEU A 125 6.20 -4.40 13.90
N TYR A 126 6.47 -3.15 13.51
CA TYR A 126 7.27 -2.23 14.32
C TYR A 126 6.63 -1.92 15.69
N TYR A 127 5.31 -1.66 15.71
CA TYR A 127 4.60 -1.29 16.93
C TYR A 127 4.27 -2.49 17.84
N SER A 128 4.09 -3.69 17.29
CA SER A 128 3.65 -4.88 18.04
C SER A 128 4.78 -5.80 18.49
N ALA A 129 5.88 -5.87 17.77
CA ALA A 129 6.96 -6.83 18.02
C ALA A 129 8.28 -6.15 18.36
N ASP A 130 9.19 -6.87 19.04
CA ASP A 130 10.56 -6.39 19.26
C ASP A 130 11.41 -6.56 17.99
N THR A 131 11.52 -5.49 17.21
CA THR A 131 12.28 -5.44 15.95
C THR A 131 13.75 -5.11 16.12
N SER A 132 14.23 -4.96 17.37
CA SER A 132 15.62 -4.59 17.63
C SER A 132 16.61 -5.72 17.36
N LYS A 133 16.24 -6.98 17.63
CA LYS A 133 17.12 -8.16 17.49
C LYS A 133 16.33 -9.41 17.11
N GLY A 134 17.01 -10.40 16.51
CA GLY A 134 16.46 -11.72 16.20
C GLY A 134 15.65 -11.80 14.90
N THR A 135 14.80 -12.82 14.77
CA THR A 135 14.07 -13.10 13.52
C THR A 135 13.10 -11.97 13.13
N MET A 136 12.48 -11.30 14.10
CA MET A 136 11.55 -10.19 13.85
C MET A 136 12.23 -8.97 13.23
N HIS A 137 13.51 -8.73 13.55
CA HIS A 137 14.31 -7.69 12.91
C HIS A 137 14.44 -7.96 11.41
N VAL A 138 14.80 -9.20 11.04
CA VAL A 138 14.95 -9.60 9.63
C VAL A 138 13.61 -9.48 8.90
N ILE A 139 12.53 -10.02 9.48
CA ILE A 139 11.19 -9.96 8.89
C ILE A 139 10.77 -8.50 8.64
N PHE A 140 10.94 -7.61 9.63
CA PHE A 140 10.59 -6.20 9.50
C PHE A 140 11.31 -5.54 8.31
N TRP A 141 12.63 -5.67 8.21
CA TRP A 141 13.39 -5.06 7.12
C TRP A 141 13.12 -5.69 5.76
N THR A 142 12.84 -6.99 5.70
CA THR A 142 12.43 -7.65 4.45
C THR A 142 11.08 -7.13 3.97
N VAL A 143 10.08 -7.06 4.86
CA VAL A 143 8.76 -6.50 4.52
C VAL A 143 8.89 -5.03 4.14
N LEU A 144 9.61 -4.21 4.92
CA LEU A 144 9.82 -2.80 4.57
C LEU A 144 10.52 -2.65 3.20
N GLY A 145 11.58 -3.42 2.96
CA GLY A 145 12.35 -3.37 1.72
C GLY A 145 11.52 -3.74 0.49
N ILE A 146 10.74 -4.82 0.57
CA ILE A 146 9.82 -5.21 -0.50
C ILE A 146 8.79 -4.10 -0.77
N GLY A 147 8.30 -3.42 0.27
CA GLY A 147 7.28 -2.38 0.15
C GLY A 147 7.82 -1.13 -0.51
N VAL A 148 9.03 -0.73 -0.12
CA VAL A 148 9.77 0.36 -0.78
C VAL A 148 10.00 0.02 -2.25
N ILE A 149 10.53 -1.16 -2.56
CA ILE A 149 10.79 -1.58 -3.97
C ILE A 149 9.49 -1.57 -4.78
N TYR A 150 8.42 -2.17 -4.24
CA TYR A 150 7.11 -2.21 -4.89
C TYR A 150 6.61 -0.78 -5.17
N CYS A 151 6.71 0.13 -4.19
CA CYS A 151 6.28 1.53 -4.32
C CYS A 151 6.93 2.27 -5.50
N PHE A 152 8.23 2.05 -5.72
CA PHE A 152 8.94 2.71 -6.83
C PHE A 152 8.68 2.03 -8.18
N ILE A 153 8.68 0.70 -8.22
CA ILE A 153 8.41 -0.05 -9.46
C ILE A 153 6.99 0.24 -9.95
N GLU A 154 6.02 0.11 -9.05
CA GLU A 154 4.62 0.44 -9.31
C GLU A 154 4.48 1.88 -9.82
N GLY A 155 4.98 2.85 -9.05
CA GLY A 155 4.90 4.26 -9.40
C GLY A 155 5.52 4.57 -10.77
N ALA A 156 6.68 4.00 -11.07
CA ALA A 156 7.38 4.22 -12.33
C ALA A 156 6.63 3.60 -13.51
N ILE A 157 6.17 2.34 -13.38
CA ILE A 157 5.45 1.64 -14.45
C ILE A 157 4.13 2.36 -14.77
N PHE A 158 3.27 2.60 -13.78
CA PHE A 158 1.97 3.21 -14.04
C PHE A 158 2.07 4.66 -14.47
N SER A 159 2.99 5.44 -13.89
CA SER A 159 3.24 6.81 -14.39
C SER A 159 3.75 6.79 -15.82
N GLY A 160 4.67 5.88 -16.16
CA GLY A 160 5.21 5.73 -17.52
C GLY A 160 4.15 5.33 -18.55
N LEU A 161 3.21 4.45 -18.17
CA LEU A 161 2.11 4.03 -19.05
C LEU A 161 1.02 5.10 -19.20
N LEU A 162 0.67 5.81 -18.12
CA LEU A 162 -0.38 6.83 -18.12
C LEU A 162 0.08 8.16 -18.73
N PHE A 163 1.38 8.49 -18.68
CA PHE A 163 1.92 9.74 -19.21
C PHE A 163 1.65 9.95 -20.71
N PRO A 164 1.95 9.01 -21.63
CA PRO A 164 1.66 9.21 -23.05
C PRO A 164 0.16 9.21 -23.35
N LEU A 165 -0.64 8.47 -22.59
CA LEU A 165 -2.10 8.42 -22.78
C LEU A 165 -2.76 9.74 -22.35
N SER A 166 -2.47 10.20 -21.13
CA SER A 166 -2.97 11.49 -20.62
C SER A 166 -2.54 12.68 -21.48
N ALA A 167 -1.42 12.56 -22.19
CA ALA A 167 -0.92 13.56 -23.11
C ALA A 167 -1.73 13.68 -24.41
N ARG A 168 -2.26 12.57 -24.93
CA ARG A 168 -2.85 12.48 -26.28
C ARG A 168 -4.38 12.49 -26.25
N LEU A 169 -4.96 11.76 -25.30
CA LEU A 169 -6.39 11.51 -25.22
C LEU A 169 -7.26 12.77 -25.19
N PRO A 170 -6.90 13.87 -24.48
CA PRO A 170 -7.73 15.08 -24.52
C PRO A 170 -7.91 15.64 -25.94
N ASN A 171 -6.85 15.64 -26.73
CA ASN A 171 -6.91 16.18 -28.08
C ASN A 171 -7.60 15.22 -29.06
N GLU A 172 -7.30 13.94 -28.97
CA GLU A 172 -7.93 12.90 -29.79
C GLU A 172 -9.44 12.80 -29.52
N THR A 173 -9.85 12.93 -28.25
CA THR A 173 -11.27 12.99 -27.86
C THR A 173 -11.96 14.23 -28.42
N SER A 174 -11.28 15.38 -28.41
CA SER A 174 -11.81 16.59 -29.06
C SER A 174 -12.06 16.37 -30.55
N THR A 175 -11.07 15.82 -31.27
CA THR A 175 -11.17 15.55 -32.70
C THR A 175 -12.28 14.55 -33.03
N LEU A 176 -12.44 13.50 -32.22
CA LEU A 176 -13.55 12.54 -32.33
C LEU A 176 -14.91 13.25 -32.22
N LEU A 177 -15.03 14.21 -31.29
CA LEU A 177 -16.29 14.93 -31.09
C LEU A 177 -16.53 15.96 -32.20
N ASP A 178 -15.46 16.59 -32.72
CA ASP A 178 -15.59 17.51 -33.84
C ASP A 178 -16.09 16.79 -35.11
N HIS A 179 -15.75 15.51 -35.28
CA HIS A 179 -16.29 14.68 -36.34
C HIS A 179 -17.71 14.17 -36.03
N ALA A 180 -17.98 13.68 -34.81
CA ALA A 180 -19.27 13.08 -34.48
C ALA A 180 -20.43 14.10 -34.39
N ILE A 181 -20.17 15.28 -33.83
CA ILE A 181 -21.25 16.21 -33.46
C ILE A 181 -22.10 16.70 -34.64
N PRO A 182 -21.53 17.09 -35.79
CA PRO A 182 -22.31 17.51 -36.96
C PRO A 182 -23.34 16.47 -37.43
N HIS A 183 -23.09 15.17 -37.20
CA HIS A 183 -24.01 14.09 -37.60
C HIS A 183 -25.16 13.87 -36.59
N ASN A 184 -25.05 14.38 -35.36
CA ASN A 184 -26.09 14.24 -34.34
C ASN A 184 -26.16 15.45 -33.39
N PRO A 185 -26.58 16.63 -33.89
CA PRO A 185 -26.66 17.84 -33.07
C PRO A 185 -27.75 17.75 -31.98
N GLY A 186 -28.80 16.95 -32.19
CA GLY A 186 -29.88 16.76 -31.20
C GLY A 186 -29.46 15.93 -29.99
N GLY A 187 -28.50 15.01 -30.15
CA GLY A 187 -27.99 14.18 -29.07
C GLY A 187 -27.10 14.93 -28.07
N ILE A 188 -26.64 16.14 -28.41
CA ILE A 188 -25.75 16.95 -27.56
C ILE A 188 -26.40 17.26 -26.20
N ILE A 189 -27.71 17.52 -26.17
CA ILE A 189 -28.43 17.86 -24.95
C ILE A 189 -28.33 16.73 -23.90
N HIS A 190 -28.27 15.47 -24.35
CA HIS A 190 -28.12 14.33 -23.46
C HIS A 190 -26.72 14.27 -22.84
N ILE A 191 -25.66 14.49 -23.61
CA ILE A 191 -24.29 14.53 -23.07
C ILE A 191 -24.07 15.76 -22.20
N GLU A 192 -24.68 16.91 -22.52
CA GLU A 192 -24.68 18.11 -21.68
C GLU A 192 -25.32 17.87 -20.31
N GLN A 193 -26.53 17.29 -20.29
CA GLN A 193 -27.22 16.91 -19.05
C GLN A 193 -26.45 15.83 -18.29
N GLY A 194 -25.92 14.85 -19.03
CA GLY A 194 -25.14 13.73 -18.51
C GLY A 194 -23.83 14.19 -17.87
N LEU A 195 -23.21 15.26 -18.34
CA LEU A 195 -21.95 15.81 -17.80
C LEU A 195 -22.14 17.05 -16.92
N GLY A 196 -23.29 17.71 -16.98
CA GLY A 196 -23.55 18.99 -16.31
C GLY A 196 -22.76 20.17 -16.92
N CYS A 197 -22.54 20.14 -18.24
CA CYS A 197 -21.77 21.15 -18.98
C CYS A 197 -22.52 21.57 -20.25
N THR A 198 -22.01 22.59 -20.95
CA THR A 198 -22.63 23.16 -22.15
C THR A 198 -21.70 23.11 -23.36
N PHE A 199 -22.22 22.62 -24.47
CA PHE A 199 -21.73 22.62 -25.84
C PHE A 199 -22.58 23.62 -26.63
N ASP A 200 -22.18 24.89 -26.67
CA ASP A 200 -23.01 25.92 -27.31
C ASP A 200 -23.25 25.64 -28.81
N HIS A 201 -24.52 25.42 -29.14
CA HIS A 201 -25.03 24.99 -30.44
C HIS A 201 -24.78 26.00 -31.57
N SER A 202 -24.56 27.28 -31.26
CA SER A 202 -24.56 28.34 -32.28
C SER A 202 -23.35 28.34 -33.23
N LEU A 203 -22.34 27.50 -32.99
CA LEU A 203 -21.07 27.50 -33.73
C LEU A 203 -20.73 26.21 -34.48
N TYR A 204 -21.63 25.21 -34.49
CA TYR A 204 -21.43 23.99 -35.27
C TYR A 204 -21.45 24.21 -36.78
N ASN A 205 -22.00 25.33 -37.25
CA ASN A 205 -21.94 25.73 -38.66
C ASN A 205 -20.56 26.22 -39.11
N ASN A 206 -19.62 26.51 -38.19
CA ASN A 206 -18.33 27.13 -38.50
C ASN A 206 -17.10 26.36 -37.97
N PHE A 207 -17.26 25.14 -37.44
CA PHE A 207 -16.17 24.31 -36.89
C PHE A 207 -15.28 25.02 -35.83
N GLN A 208 -15.81 26.04 -35.15
CA GLN A 208 -15.08 26.89 -34.20
C GLN A 208 -15.48 26.63 -32.74
N ARG A 209 -15.80 25.38 -32.40
CA ARG A 209 -16.27 24.96 -31.05
C ARG A 209 -15.37 25.43 -29.90
N ARG A 210 -14.04 25.49 -30.11
CA ARG A 210 -13.06 25.91 -29.09
C ARG A 210 -12.96 27.42 -28.85
N SER A 211 -13.39 28.27 -29.78
CA SER A 211 -13.32 29.73 -29.59
C SER A 211 -14.52 30.28 -28.81
N ASN A 212 -15.48 29.42 -28.46
CA ASN A 212 -16.69 29.84 -27.78
C ASN A 212 -16.49 29.92 -26.25
N PRO A 213 -16.63 31.11 -25.64
CA PRO A 213 -16.54 31.28 -24.19
C PRO A 213 -17.67 30.57 -23.41
N LYS A 214 -18.76 30.14 -24.09
CA LYS A 214 -19.86 29.38 -23.48
C LYS A 214 -19.66 27.86 -23.49
N ASN A 215 -18.60 27.37 -24.14
CA ASN A 215 -18.28 25.96 -24.15
C ASN A 215 -17.56 25.55 -22.86
N THR A 216 -18.27 24.83 -22.00
CA THR A 216 -17.73 24.33 -20.72
C THR A 216 -17.47 22.82 -20.74
N CYS A 217 -17.99 22.10 -21.74
CA CYS A 217 -17.79 20.65 -21.85
C CYS A 217 -16.38 20.26 -22.30
N ASP A 218 -15.77 20.99 -23.23
CA ASP A 218 -14.39 20.70 -23.67
C ASP A 218 -13.36 20.77 -22.56
N PRO A 219 -13.30 21.85 -21.75
CA PRO A 219 -12.39 21.88 -20.62
C PRO A 219 -12.76 20.84 -19.57
N HIS A 220 -14.04 20.50 -19.40
CA HIS A 220 -14.48 19.45 -18.48
C HIS A 220 -13.97 18.07 -18.90
N ILE A 221 -14.14 17.68 -20.17
CA ILE A 221 -13.64 16.42 -20.73
C ILE A 221 -12.11 16.39 -20.69
N ALA A 222 -11.43 17.48 -21.04
CA ALA A 222 -9.98 17.54 -20.95
C ALA A 222 -9.48 17.39 -19.51
N SER A 223 -10.23 17.90 -18.52
CA SER A 223 -9.90 17.78 -17.10
C SER A 223 -10.20 16.41 -16.48
N SER A 224 -10.92 15.53 -17.18
CA SER A 224 -11.17 14.16 -16.70
C SER A 224 -9.92 13.28 -16.76
N TYR A 225 -8.92 13.68 -17.56
CA TYR A 225 -7.64 13.02 -17.64
C TYR A 225 -6.68 13.54 -16.56
N ILE A 226 -6.00 12.62 -15.88
CA ILE A 226 -4.96 12.93 -14.90
C ILE A 226 -3.90 13.84 -15.55
N PRO A 227 -3.65 15.05 -15.00
CA PRO A 227 -2.65 15.94 -15.56
C PRO A 227 -1.25 15.40 -15.31
N ARG A 228 -0.34 15.64 -16.25
CA ARG A 228 1.06 15.17 -16.18
C ARG A 228 1.78 15.63 -14.91
N SER A 229 1.48 16.86 -14.46
CA SER A 229 2.02 17.42 -13.21
C SER A 229 1.65 16.57 -12.00
N LEU A 230 0.45 15.99 -11.97
CA LEU A 230 0.00 15.17 -10.85
C LEU A 230 0.71 13.81 -10.82
N LEU A 231 0.91 13.17 -11.97
CA LEU A 231 1.72 11.93 -12.08
C LEU A 231 3.16 12.17 -11.60
N VAL A 232 3.76 13.28 -12.02
CA VAL A 232 5.11 13.68 -11.55
C VAL A 232 5.10 13.95 -10.05
N THR A 233 4.04 14.57 -9.52
CA THR A 233 3.90 14.85 -8.08
C THR A 233 3.84 13.55 -7.26
N PHE A 234 3.13 12.51 -7.73
CA PHE A 234 3.12 11.20 -7.07
C PHE A 234 4.53 10.60 -6.97
N MET A 235 5.30 10.67 -8.06
CA MET A 235 6.68 10.16 -8.09
C MET A 235 7.60 10.98 -7.19
N LEU A 236 7.50 12.31 -7.22
CA LEU A 236 8.30 13.20 -6.40
C LEU A 236 8.03 13.00 -4.91
N LEU A 237 6.77 12.87 -4.49
CA LEU A 237 6.42 12.61 -3.09
C LEU A 237 7.10 11.35 -2.55
N ARG A 238 7.07 10.25 -3.33
CA ARG A 238 7.73 9.00 -2.97
C ARG A 238 9.25 9.15 -2.92
N LEU A 239 9.84 9.84 -3.90
CA LEU A 239 11.28 10.11 -3.95
C LEU A 239 11.74 10.99 -2.77
N ILE A 240 10.97 12.00 -2.40
CA ILE A 240 11.24 12.89 -1.27
C ILE A 240 11.23 12.10 0.04
N ALA A 241 10.26 11.20 0.26
CA ALA A 241 10.22 10.36 1.45
C ALA A 241 11.51 9.51 1.60
N LEU A 242 11.99 8.96 0.48
CA LEU A 242 13.23 8.19 0.44
C LEU A 242 14.47 9.07 0.63
N ALA A 243 14.51 10.26 0.01
CA ALA A 243 15.58 11.22 0.19
C ALA A 243 15.70 11.69 1.65
N ILE A 244 14.58 11.95 2.33
CA ILE A 244 14.54 12.30 3.76
C ILE A 244 15.12 11.14 4.59
N PHE A 245 14.73 9.90 4.30
CA PHE A 245 15.27 8.73 4.99
C PHE A 245 16.79 8.59 4.84
N PHE A 246 17.32 8.68 3.62
CA PHE A 246 18.76 8.61 3.38
C PHE A 246 19.51 9.80 3.99
N ALA A 247 18.95 11.01 3.92
CA ALA A 247 19.52 12.18 4.56
C ALA A 247 19.64 12.00 6.08
N LEU A 248 18.62 11.44 6.73
CA LEU A 248 18.65 11.15 8.16
C LEU A 248 19.57 9.97 8.55
N LEU A 249 19.78 9.01 7.65
CA LEU A 249 20.77 7.94 7.84
C LEU A 249 22.21 8.48 7.80
N ILE A 250 22.49 9.44 6.91
CA ILE A 250 23.83 10.02 6.74
C ILE A 250 24.08 11.09 7.82
N ALA A 251 23.08 11.93 8.10
CA ALA A 251 23.15 12.99 9.10
C ALA A 251 22.80 12.46 10.49
N THR A 252 23.73 11.72 11.09
CA THR A 252 23.67 11.24 12.48
C THR A 252 23.25 12.28 13.53
N PRO A 253 23.63 13.59 13.48
CA PRO A 253 23.17 14.55 14.49
C PRO A 253 21.66 14.85 14.45
N LEU A 254 21.00 14.62 13.31
CA LEU A 254 19.56 14.85 13.14
C LEU A 254 18.75 13.56 13.20
N GLY A 255 19.33 12.44 12.76
CA GLY A 255 18.67 11.12 12.77
C GLY A 255 18.34 10.63 14.18
N GLY A 256 19.25 10.81 15.15
CA GLY A 256 19.04 10.37 16.54
C GLY A 256 17.83 11.02 17.24
N PRO A 257 17.71 12.37 17.24
CA PRO A 257 16.55 13.07 17.81
C PRO A 257 15.22 12.68 17.16
N VAL A 258 15.19 12.53 15.84
CA VAL A 258 13.99 12.12 15.10
C VAL A 258 13.61 10.67 15.43
N ALA A 259 14.60 9.77 15.48
CA ALA A 259 14.38 8.39 15.89
C ALA A 259 13.85 8.29 17.33
N ALA A 260 14.30 9.16 18.23
CA ALA A 260 13.80 9.24 19.60
C ALA A 260 12.34 9.75 19.68
N LEU A 261 11.92 10.62 18.77
CA LEU A 261 10.51 11.04 18.69
C LEU A 261 9.61 9.91 18.21
N ILE A 262 10.05 9.15 17.21
CA ILE A 262 9.29 8.01 16.69
C ILE A 262 9.29 6.85 17.68
N SER A 263 10.37 6.58 18.40
CA SER A 263 10.38 5.53 19.41
C SER A 263 9.45 5.84 20.60
N LYS A 264 9.19 7.12 20.89
CA LYS A 264 8.19 7.54 21.91
C LYS A 264 6.75 7.23 21.53
N THR A 265 6.42 7.08 20.25
CA THR A 265 5.06 6.68 19.85
C THR A 265 4.83 5.18 20.03
N ARG A 266 5.89 4.41 20.33
CA ARG A 266 5.80 2.99 20.56
C ARG A 266 5.24 2.71 21.97
N PRO A 267 4.25 1.81 22.12
CA PRO A 267 3.75 1.45 23.44
C PRO A 267 4.86 0.79 24.26
N GLU A 268 5.08 1.27 25.50
CA GLU A 268 6.13 0.77 26.41
C GLU A 268 5.93 -0.70 26.87
N GLY A 269 4.82 -1.33 26.45
CA GLY A 269 4.38 -2.66 26.88
C GLY A 269 4.45 -3.74 25.81
N GLY A 270 5.42 -3.73 24.89
CA GLY A 270 5.63 -4.84 23.96
C GLY A 270 5.79 -6.17 24.70
N TYR A 271 5.26 -7.26 24.12
CA TYR A 271 5.21 -8.63 24.67
C TYR A 271 6.61 -9.17 24.99
N LYS A 272 7.24 -8.65 26.05
CA LYS A 272 8.41 -9.26 26.66
C LYS A 272 7.88 -10.54 27.23
N ASN A 273 8.20 -11.68 26.60
CA ASN A 273 8.13 -12.97 27.27
C ASN A 273 8.88 -12.77 28.59
N LYS A 274 8.13 -12.59 29.68
CA LYS A 274 8.66 -12.59 31.04
C LYS A 274 9.09 -14.03 31.28
N PHE A 275 10.23 -14.41 30.70
CA PHE A 275 11.00 -15.50 31.26
C PHE A 275 11.39 -15.00 32.65
N ILE A 276 10.62 -15.44 33.63
CA ILE A 276 10.98 -15.37 35.03
C ILE A 276 12.28 -16.17 35.12
N LYS A 277 13.42 -15.48 34.98
CA LYS A 277 14.71 -16.05 35.33
C LYS A 277 14.64 -16.26 36.83
N ASN A 278 14.40 -17.52 37.21
CA ASN A 278 14.30 -17.91 38.61
C ASN A 278 15.63 -17.50 39.27
N PRO A 279 15.65 -16.61 40.27
CA PRO A 279 16.89 -16.07 40.85
C PRO A 279 17.75 -17.14 41.55
N ASN A 280 17.25 -18.37 41.67
CA ASN A 280 17.92 -19.50 42.29
C ASN A 280 18.54 -20.52 41.32
N TYR A 281 18.65 -20.23 40.01
CA TYR A 281 19.38 -21.12 39.11
C TYR A 281 20.90 -20.95 39.28
N LYS A 282 21.44 -21.56 40.34
CA LYS A 282 22.87 -21.86 40.45
C LYS A 282 23.20 -22.91 39.38
N SER A 283 23.90 -22.47 38.35
CA SER A 283 24.56 -23.33 37.37
C SER A 283 25.62 -24.18 38.07
N ASN A 284 25.26 -25.38 38.52
CA ASN A 284 26.22 -26.46 38.65
C ASN A 284 26.25 -27.22 37.33
N ASN A 285 27.40 -27.13 36.66
CA ASN A 285 27.78 -27.99 35.54
C ASN A 285 27.50 -29.45 35.90
N VAL A 286 26.62 -30.14 35.16
CA VAL A 286 26.78 -31.52 34.65
C VAL A 286 25.66 -31.79 33.64
N GLY A 287 26.02 -32.23 32.43
CA GLY A 287 25.21 -33.19 31.68
C GLY A 287 24.19 -32.65 30.67
N ILE A 288 24.50 -32.88 29.39
CA ILE A 288 23.62 -32.77 28.24
C ILE A 288 22.37 -33.65 28.46
N HIS A 289 21.18 -33.05 28.57
CA HIS A 289 19.92 -33.73 28.26
C HIS A 289 18.90 -32.75 27.66
N THR A 290 18.34 -33.18 26.54
CA THR A 290 17.30 -32.54 25.71
C THR A 290 16.01 -32.24 26.50
N PRO A 291 15.25 -31.18 26.14
CA PRO A 291 14.05 -30.81 26.87
C PRO A 291 12.91 -31.78 26.52
N LYS A 292 12.51 -32.62 27.48
CA LYS A 292 11.24 -33.35 27.42
C LYS A 292 10.16 -32.56 28.15
N SER A 293 9.16 -32.17 27.37
CA SER A 293 7.72 -32.11 27.65
C SER A 293 7.23 -31.61 29.02
N THR A 294 6.39 -30.58 28.94
CA THR A 294 5.53 -30.01 29.98
C THR A 294 4.61 -31.04 30.62
N THR A 295 4.56 -31.11 31.94
CA THR A 295 3.38 -31.63 32.67
C THR A 295 3.11 -30.76 33.90
N PHE A 296 1.89 -30.26 33.98
CA PHE A 296 1.36 -29.47 35.10
C PHE A 296 1.13 -30.39 36.30
N GLY A 297 1.83 -30.14 37.41
CA GLY A 297 1.60 -30.85 38.68
C GLY A 297 0.50 -30.19 39.50
N VAL A 298 -0.67 -30.83 39.56
CA VAL A 298 -1.76 -30.55 40.50
C VAL A 298 -1.33 -30.99 41.91
N LYS A 299 -1.67 -30.17 42.91
CA LYS A 299 -1.31 -30.33 44.32
C LYS A 299 -2.36 -31.23 45.01
N ASP A 300 -2.02 -32.48 45.31
CA ASP A 300 -2.87 -33.37 46.10
C ASP A 300 -2.50 -33.35 47.59
N ASN A 301 -3.46 -32.96 48.43
CA ASN A 301 -3.47 -33.14 49.87
C ASN A 301 -4.24 -34.43 50.21
N ARG A 302 -3.62 -35.41 50.89
CA ARG A 302 -4.26 -36.23 51.95
C ARG A 302 -3.28 -37.20 52.66
N PRO A 303 -3.62 -37.69 53.88
CA PRO A 303 -2.68 -38.20 54.88
C PRO A 303 -2.44 -39.72 54.83
N VAL A 304 -1.45 -40.11 55.63
CA VAL A 304 -0.83 -41.44 55.85
C VAL A 304 -1.80 -42.52 56.37
N SER A 305 -1.76 -43.75 55.81
CA SER A 305 -1.73 -45.04 56.56
C SER A 305 -1.58 -46.30 55.69
N SER A 306 -0.56 -47.11 56.03
CA SER A 306 -0.36 -48.59 56.05
C SER A 306 -0.91 -49.59 54.99
N ASN A 307 0.07 -50.32 54.41
CA ASN A 307 0.14 -51.74 53.96
C ASN A 307 -0.29 -52.19 52.52
N PRO A 308 0.52 -53.05 51.84
CA PRO A 308 0.29 -53.60 50.47
C PRO A 308 -0.13 -55.11 50.50
N PRO A 309 -0.17 -55.95 49.42
CA PRO A 309 0.04 -55.79 47.96
C PRO A 309 -0.99 -56.53 47.04
N ALA A 310 -0.77 -56.46 45.71
CA ALA A 310 -0.98 -57.49 44.65
C ALA A 310 -2.13 -57.37 43.60
N THR A 311 -1.73 -56.93 42.38
CA THR A 311 -2.01 -57.44 40.99
C THR A 311 -3.47 -57.53 40.44
N PRO A 312 -3.67 -57.56 39.09
CA PRO A 312 -3.92 -56.43 38.17
C PRO A 312 -5.34 -56.44 37.54
N PRO A 313 -5.81 -55.37 36.85
CA PRO A 313 -6.88 -55.51 35.86
C PRO A 313 -6.27 -55.51 34.44
N VAL A 314 -6.55 -56.52 33.62
CA VAL A 314 -7.76 -56.68 32.80
C VAL A 314 -7.87 -55.59 31.73
N ASN A 315 -7.62 -56.05 30.51
CA ASN A 315 -7.83 -55.40 29.23
C ASN A 315 -9.32 -55.15 29.00
N ILE A 316 -9.72 -53.89 28.73
CA ILE A 316 -10.99 -53.57 28.07
C ILE A 316 -10.75 -52.38 27.12
N ASP A 317 -10.53 -52.72 25.86
CA ASP A 317 -10.69 -51.86 24.70
C ASP A 317 -12.19 -51.64 24.45
N HIS A 318 -12.64 -50.42 24.11
CA HIS A 318 -13.87 -50.15 23.33
C HIS A 318 -13.94 -48.66 22.95
N SER A 319 -13.32 -48.34 21.81
CA SER A 319 -14.01 -47.80 20.62
C SER A 319 -14.98 -46.59 20.76
N ILE A 320 -14.65 -45.54 19.97
CA ILE A 320 -15.49 -44.92 18.91
C ILE A 320 -16.21 -43.56 19.20
N ARG A 321 -15.67 -42.57 18.46
CA ARG A 321 -16.28 -41.54 17.58
C ARG A 321 -16.59 -40.11 18.05
N PHE A 322 -16.08 -39.23 17.17
CA PHE A 322 -16.25 -37.80 17.01
C PHE A 322 -17.66 -37.43 16.57
N ALA A 323 -18.16 -36.29 17.06
CA ALA A 323 -19.25 -35.55 16.45
C ALA A 323 -18.81 -34.10 16.24
N ASN A 324 -18.63 -33.74 14.97
CA ASN A 324 -18.61 -32.36 14.50
C ASN A 324 -20.01 -31.76 14.69
N VAL A 325 -20.10 -30.49 15.10
CA VAL A 325 -21.32 -29.70 14.99
C VAL A 325 -20.99 -28.36 14.34
N PHE A 326 -21.46 -28.21 13.11
CA PHE A 326 -21.73 -26.95 12.42
C PHE A 326 -23.25 -26.76 12.48
N VAL A 327 -23.74 -25.57 12.84
CA VAL A 327 -25.15 -25.19 12.61
C VAL A 327 -25.19 -23.72 12.19
N VAL A 328 -25.61 -23.56 10.93
CA VAL A 328 -26.39 -22.51 10.23
C VAL A 328 -26.02 -21.05 10.47
#